data_AF-A0A2N5YU99-F1
#
_entry.id   AF-A0A2N5YU99-F1
#
_cell.length_a   1.000
_cell.length_b   1.000
_cell.length_c   1.000
_cell.angle_alpha   90.00
_cell.angle_beta   90.00
_cell.angle_gamma   90.00
#
_symmetry.space_group_name_H-M   'P 1'
#
loop_
_entity.id
_entity.type
_entity.pdbx_description
1 polymer ?
#
loop_
_entity_poly.entity_id
_entity_poly.type
_entity_poly.pdbx_seq_one_letter_code
_entity_poly.pdbx_strand_id
1 'polypeptide(L)'
;MKKITFILFGILTALVLNAQNLPNVGFENWTNEFLYVGLDDWNSSNSMGSPDFSGIIQSEDAYSGDYAIRLEPRLDGEDTIFNFIYHGTVTDGPSGGIAYTDEFDQVK
;
A
#
# COMPACT_ATOMS: atom_id res chain seq x y z
N MET A 1 64.33 19.52 -1.85
CA MET A 1 63.21 20.45 -2.13
C MET A 1 62.16 19.82 -3.05
N LYS A 2 62.49 19.36 -4.27
CA LYS A 2 61.52 18.75 -5.22
C LYS A 2 60.64 17.61 -4.65
N LYS A 3 61.20 16.73 -3.80
CA LYS A 3 60.48 15.61 -3.17
C LYS A 3 59.44 16.07 -2.13
N ILE A 4 59.77 17.12 -1.36
CA ILE A 4 58.86 17.68 -0.33
C ILE A 4 57.69 18.38 -1.02
N THR A 5 57.95 19.13 -2.09
CA THR A 5 56.90 19.77 -2.90
C THR A 5 55.94 18.74 -3.50
N PHE A 6 56.44 17.59 -3.95
CA PHE A 6 55.62 16.52 -4.52
C PHE A 6 54.71 15.85 -3.47
N ILE A 7 55.24 15.61 -2.26
CA ILE A 7 54.46 15.06 -1.15
C ILE A 7 53.40 16.05 -0.69
N LEU A 8 53.76 17.34 -0.57
CA LEU A 8 52.82 18.39 -0.18
C LEU A 8 51.68 18.52 -1.20
N PHE A 9 51.99 18.44 -2.49
CA PHE A 9 50.99 18.44 -3.56
C PHE A 9 50.05 17.23 -3.47
N GLY A 10 50.58 16.02 -3.21
CA GLY A 10 49.77 14.81 -3.02
C GLY A 10 48.86 14.86 -1.79
N ILE A 11 49.29 15.49 -0.71
CA ILE A 11 48.45 15.69 0.49
C ILE A 11 47.35 16.71 0.20
N LEU A 12 47.69 17.82 -0.48
CA LEU A 12 46.72 18.84 -0.86
C LEU A 12 45.64 18.30 -1.80
N THR A 13 45.99 17.43 -2.76
CA THR A 13 44.99 16.81 -3.63
C THR A 13 44.09 15.83 -2.88
N ALA A 14 44.63 15.05 -1.95
CA ALA A 14 43.84 14.13 -1.12
C ALA A 14 42.83 14.85 -0.21
N LEU A 15 43.13 16.09 0.22
CA LEU A 15 42.22 16.92 1.02
C LEU A 15 41.10 17.58 0.20
N VAL A 16 41.24 17.66 -1.13
CA VAL A 16 40.26 18.30 -2.03
C VAL A 16 39.36 17.27 -2.73
N LEU A 17 39.79 16.01 -2.80
CA LEU A 17 39.00 14.91 -3.37
C LEU A 17 37.90 14.48 -2.40
N ASN A 18 36.66 14.88 -2.69
CA ASN A 18 35.46 14.34 -2.03
C ASN A 18 34.90 13.23 -2.91
N ALA A 19 34.66 12.04 -2.34
CA ALA A 19 33.90 11.00 -3.04
C ALA A 19 32.49 11.53 -3.34
N GLN A 20 31.99 11.29 -4.54
CA GLN A 20 30.63 11.69 -4.92
C GLN A 20 29.59 10.83 -4.17
N ASN A 21 28.59 11.47 -3.58
CA ASN A 21 27.38 10.77 -3.14
C ASN A 21 26.55 10.48 -4.39
N LEU A 22 26.61 9.24 -4.88
CA LEU A 22 25.75 8.78 -5.97
C LEU A 22 24.32 8.64 -5.41
N PRO A 23 23.32 9.37 -5.94
CA PRO A 23 21.93 9.08 -5.60
C PRO A 23 21.56 7.68 -6.10
N ASN A 24 20.70 6.97 -5.35
CA ASN A 24 20.24 5.62 -5.67
C ASN A 24 21.37 4.59 -5.96
N VAL A 25 22.35 4.47 -5.04
CA VAL A 25 23.46 3.48 -5.16
C VAL A 25 22.95 2.04 -5.29
N GLY A 26 21.78 1.75 -4.72
CA GLY A 26 21.17 0.43 -4.77
C GLY A 26 20.40 0.11 -6.05
N PHE A 27 20.25 1.07 -6.97
CA PHE A 27 19.41 0.98 -8.17
C PHE A 27 17.91 0.78 -7.93
N GLU A 28 17.45 0.91 -6.69
CA GLU A 28 16.05 0.77 -6.34
C GLU A 28 15.41 2.16 -6.11
N ASN A 29 14.51 2.55 -7.01
CA ASN A 29 13.68 3.75 -6.83
C ASN A 29 12.31 3.31 -6.33
N TRP A 30 12.13 3.24 -5.01
CA TRP A 30 10.84 2.93 -4.42
C TRP A 30 9.97 4.19 -4.30
N THR A 31 8.73 4.10 -4.75
CA THR A 31 7.67 5.09 -4.46
C THR A 31 6.58 4.43 -3.64
N ASN A 32 5.92 5.23 -2.80
CA ASN A 32 4.70 4.80 -2.12
C ASN A 32 3.53 5.24 -2.99
N GLU A 33 2.71 4.28 -3.40
CA GLU A 33 1.48 4.53 -4.13
C GLU A 33 0.28 4.22 -3.24
N PHE A 34 -0.77 5.02 -3.38
CA PHE A 34 -2.04 4.77 -2.71
C PHE A 34 -2.84 3.75 -3.52
N LEU A 35 -3.19 2.62 -2.91
CA LEU A 35 -3.80 1.49 -3.61
C LEU A 35 -5.33 1.48 -3.53
N TYR A 36 -5.89 1.78 -2.35
CA TYR A 36 -7.34 1.82 -2.12
C TYR A 36 -7.67 2.55 -0.81
N VAL A 37 -8.91 3.02 -0.71
CA VAL A 37 -9.46 3.58 0.52
C VAL A 37 -9.85 2.43 1.45
N GLY A 38 -9.25 2.41 2.65
CA GLY A 38 -9.67 1.50 3.72
C GLY A 38 -11.02 1.93 4.32
N LEU A 39 -11.78 0.95 4.80
CA LEU A 39 -13.03 1.18 5.50
C LEU A 39 -12.78 1.05 7.01
N ASP A 40 -13.35 1.94 7.81
CA ASP A 40 -13.25 1.87 9.27
C ASP A 40 -14.03 0.67 9.80
N ASP A 41 -13.43 -0.14 10.67
CA ASP A 41 -14.01 -1.34 11.30
C ASP A 41 -14.47 -2.46 10.34
N TRP A 42 -14.27 -2.30 9.02
CA TRP A 42 -14.56 -3.31 8.01
C TRP A 42 -13.27 -3.84 7.38
N ASN A 43 -13.23 -5.14 7.15
CA ASN A 43 -12.22 -5.76 6.29
C ASN A 43 -12.80 -5.97 4.89
N SER A 44 -11.93 -5.89 3.88
CA SER A 44 -12.32 -6.00 2.48
C SER A 44 -11.35 -6.86 1.68
N SER A 45 -11.82 -7.41 0.56
CA SER A 45 -10.98 -8.18 -0.37
C SER A 45 -9.82 -7.35 -0.95
N ASN A 46 -9.93 -6.02 -1.02
CA ASN A 46 -8.86 -5.16 -1.52
C ASN A 46 -7.58 -5.24 -0.67
N SER A 47 -7.69 -5.52 0.64
CA SER A 47 -6.50 -5.66 1.51
C SER A 47 -5.79 -7.00 1.37
N MET A 48 -6.41 -7.96 0.70
CA MET A 48 -5.92 -9.33 0.56
C MET A 48 -5.37 -9.64 -0.84
N GLY A 49 -5.60 -8.75 -1.82
CA GLY A 49 -5.30 -8.98 -3.23
C GLY A 49 -4.30 -8.01 -3.84
N SER A 50 -3.98 -8.24 -5.12
CA SER A 50 -3.26 -7.26 -5.94
C SER A 50 -4.13 -6.00 -6.13
N PRO A 51 -3.54 -4.79 -6.18
CA PRO A 51 -4.26 -3.57 -6.52
C PRO A 51 -5.10 -3.69 -7.79
N ASP A 52 -4.58 -4.38 -8.81
CA ASP A 52 -5.23 -4.58 -10.11
C ASP A 52 -6.56 -5.34 -10.02
N PHE A 53 -6.77 -6.05 -8.91
CA PHE A 53 -7.94 -6.88 -8.66
C PHE A 53 -8.91 -6.27 -7.64
N SER A 54 -8.68 -5.01 -7.25
CA SER A 54 -9.56 -4.30 -6.31
C SER A 54 -10.95 -4.07 -6.93
N GLY A 55 -11.96 -4.67 -6.32
CA GLY A 55 -13.37 -4.51 -6.71
C GLY A 55 -14.23 -3.81 -5.68
N ILE A 56 -13.67 -3.37 -4.55
CA ILE A 56 -14.36 -2.54 -3.56
C ILE A 56 -13.99 -1.08 -3.84
N ILE A 57 -14.96 -0.29 -4.32
CA ILE A 57 -14.70 1.07 -4.81
C ILE A 57 -15.61 2.05 -4.09
N GLN A 58 -15.05 3.17 -3.64
CA GLN A 58 -15.83 4.29 -3.12
C GLN A 58 -16.62 4.94 -4.26
N SER A 59 -17.92 5.15 -4.04
CA SER A 59 -18.83 5.79 -4.98
C SER A 59 -19.50 6.98 -4.32
N GLU A 60 -19.68 8.07 -5.05
CA GLU A 60 -20.50 9.22 -4.63
C GLU A 60 -22.00 8.99 -4.93
N ASP A 61 -22.34 7.95 -5.69
CA ASP A 61 -23.72 7.53 -5.93
C ASP A 61 -24.25 6.76 -4.71
N ALA A 62 -24.60 7.52 -3.68
CA ALA A 62 -25.04 7.00 -2.39
C ALA A 62 -26.52 7.27 -2.15
N TYR A 63 -27.25 6.26 -1.64
CA TYR A 63 -28.62 6.44 -1.16
C TYR A 63 -28.69 7.38 0.06
N SER A 64 -27.67 7.33 0.93
CA SER A 64 -27.55 8.16 2.13
C SER A 64 -26.09 8.46 2.43
N GLY A 65 -25.81 9.65 2.98
CA GLY A 65 -24.45 10.11 3.26
C GLY A 65 -23.73 10.61 1.99
N ASP A 66 -22.42 10.81 2.09
CA ASP A 66 -21.61 11.34 0.97
C ASP A 66 -21.07 10.23 0.05
N TYR A 67 -20.92 9.00 0.57
CA TYR A 67 -20.32 7.90 -0.15
C TYR A 67 -21.05 6.57 0.09
N ALA A 68 -20.97 5.68 -0.90
CA ALA A 68 -21.41 4.31 -0.87
C ALA A 68 -20.31 3.36 -1.37
N ILE A 69 -20.48 2.07 -1.08
CA ILE A 69 -19.59 1.02 -1.58
C ILE A 69 -20.17 0.48 -2.88
N ARG A 70 -19.34 0.48 -3.92
CA ARG A 70 -19.62 -0.19 -5.19
C ARG A 70 -18.78 -1.46 -5.27
N LEU A 71 -19.46 -2.60 -5.22
CA LEU A 71 -18.88 -3.92 -5.39
C LEU A 71 -18.89 -4.32 -6.86
N GLU A 72 -17.72 -4.49 -7.44
CA GLU A 72 -17.56 -4.96 -8.81
C GLU A 72 -16.91 -6.35 -8.85
N PRO A 73 -17.42 -7.29 -9.66
CA PRO A 73 -16.65 -8.48 -9.99
C PRO A 73 -15.41 -8.06 -10.79
N ARG A 74 -14.28 -8.72 -10.53
CA ARG A 74 -13.04 -8.57 -11.30
C ARG A 74 -12.69 -9.88 -11.97
N LEU A 75 -11.89 -9.82 -13.02
CA LEU A 75 -11.37 -11.01 -13.69
C LEU A 75 -9.89 -11.17 -13.36
N ASP A 76 -9.47 -12.40 -13.07
CA ASP A 76 -8.07 -12.83 -13.10
C ASP A 76 -7.93 -13.84 -14.25
N GLY A 77 -7.41 -13.37 -15.39
CA GLY A 77 -7.45 -14.14 -16.63
C GLY A 77 -8.88 -14.39 -17.12
N GLU A 78 -9.32 -15.64 -17.09
CA GLU A 78 -10.67 -16.07 -17.50
C GLU A 78 -11.61 -16.35 -16.31
N ASP A 79 -11.12 -16.26 -15.07
CA ASP A 79 -11.91 -16.56 -13.86
C ASP A 79 -12.35 -15.29 -13.14
N THR A 80 -13.44 -15.38 -12.37
CA THR A 80 -14.00 -14.27 -11.59
C THR A 80 -13.44 -14.23 -10.17
N ILE A 81 -13.04 -13.04 -9.74
CA ILE A 81 -12.65 -12.75 -8.37
C ILE A 81 -13.87 -12.33 -7.58
N PHE A 82 -14.10 -13.01 -6.46
CA PHE A 82 -15.15 -12.67 -5.51
C PHE A 82 -14.67 -11.53 -4.59
N ASN A 83 -15.31 -10.36 -4.71
CA ASN A 83 -15.06 -9.21 -3.86
C ASN A 83 -16.05 -9.15 -2.70
N PHE A 84 -15.56 -8.80 -1.51
CA PHE A 84 -16.37 -8.81 -0.29
C PHE A 84 -15.91 -7.75 0.72
N ILE A 85 -16.82 -7.39 1.62
CA ILE A 85 -16.57 -6.63 2.84
C ILE A 85 -17.24 -7.34 4.01
N TYR A 86 -16.65 -7.26 5.21
CA TYR A 86 -17.18 -7.92 6.40
C TYR A 86 -16.59 -7.33 7.68
N HIS A 87 -17.26 -7.55 8.80
CA HIS A 87 -16.72 -7.32 10.13
C HIS A 87 -16.02 -8.57 10.66
N GLY A 88 -14.82 -8.44 11.22
CA GLY A 88 -14.01 -9.57 11.71
C GLY A 88 -12.78 -9.82 10.86
N THR A 89 -12.18 -11.02 10.93
CA THR A 89 -10.97 -11.39 10.15
C THR A 89 -11.19 -12.64 9.30
N VAL A 90 -10.45 -12.78 8.20
CA VAL A 90 -10.45 -13.99 7.37
C VAL A 90 -9.18 -14.76 7.71
N THR A 91 -9.36 -15.94 8.29
CA THR A 91 -8.29 -16.90 8.56
C THR A 91 -8.50 -18.12 7.65
N ASP A 92 -8.93 -19.28 8.19
CA ASP A 92 -9.34 -20.46 7.40
C ASP A 92 -10.82 -20.38 6.92
N GLY A 93 -11.39 -19.17 6.99
CA GLY A 93 -12.79 -18.82 6.72
C GLY A 93 -13.12 -17.48 7.40
N PRO A 94 -14.33 -16.92 7.21
CA PRO A 94 -14.75 -15.73 7.94
C PRO A 94 -14.85 -16.07 9.44
N SER A 95 -13.93 -15.53 10.23
CA SER A 95 -13.94 -15.67 11.70
C SER A 95 -14.05 -14.29 12.33
N GLY A 96 -15.13 -14.01 13.04
CA GLY A 96 -15.29 -12.75 13.77
C GLY A 96 -16.68 -12.17 13.67
N GLY A 97 -16.73 -10.84 13.67
CA GLY A 97 -17.93 -10.01 13.86
C GLY A 97 -17.59 -8.87 14.80
N ILE A 98 -18.53 -7.95 15.00
CA ILE A 98 -18.43 -6.96 16.07
C ILE A 98 -19.18 -7.51 17.29
N ALA A 99 -18.64 -7.27 18.49
CA ALA A 99 -19.35 -7.59 19.72
C ALA A 99 -20.69 -6.85 19.74
N TYR A 100 -21.78 -7.61 19.82
CA TYR A 100 -23.14 -7.09 19.80
C TYR A 100 -23.93 -7.73 20.92
N THR A 101 -24.68 -6.92 21.66
CA THR A 101 -25.41 -7.37 22.87
C THR A 101 -26.92 -7.37 22.68
N ASP A 102 -27.42 -6.73 21.62
CA ASP A 102 -28.84 -6.60 21.39
C ASP A 102 -29.33 -7.75 20.49
N GLU A 103 -30.63 -8.01 20.56
CA GLU A 103 -31.29 -8.91 19.61
C GLU A 103 -31.68 -8.12 18.36
N PHE A 104 -31.39 -8.66 17.18
CA PHE A 104 -31.84 -8.10 15.92
C PHE A 104 -32.45 -9.19 15.04
N ASP A 105 -33.62 -8.90 14.48
CA ASP A 105 -34.37 -9.85 13.65
C ASP A 105 -34.12 -9.63 12.14
N GLN A 106 -33.42 -8.54 11.76
CA GLN A 106 -33.14 -8.23 10.36
C GLN A 106 -31.92 -7.31 10.20
N VAL A 107 -31.26 -7.43 9.04
CA VAL A 107 -30.33 -6.44 8.50
C VAL A 107 -31.09 -5.65 7.44
N LYS A 108 -31.00 -4.31 7.48
CA LYS A 108 -31.71 -3.40 6.57
C LYS A 108 -30.74 -2.52 5.82
#